data_AF-A0A8I6WGZ8-F1
#
_entry.id   AF-A0A8I6WGZ8-F1
#
_cell.length_a   1.000
_cell.length_b   1.000
_cell.length_c   1.000
_cell.angle_alpha   90.00
_cell.angle_beta   90.00
_cell.angle_gamma   90.00
#
_symmetry.space_group_name_H-M   'P 1'
#
loop_
_entity.id
_entity.type
_entity.pdbx_description
1 polymer ?
#
loop_
_entity_poly.entity_id
_entity_poly.type
_entity_poly.pdbx_seq_one_letter_code
_entity_poly.pdbx_strand_id
1 'polypeptide(L)'
;MPQKKPKKEKPKNSGDVCLYHTTLEKYIELKKRQVDDEATYLANEKADATKLHEFSITKCMDVLKKMEDVSHIEKIKAFNVFKDAANREIFINAADDDKDTAVMWLRSQMSP
;
A
#
# COMPACT_ATOMS: atom_id res chain seq x y z
N MET A 1 -34.24 -21.51 -73.89
CA MET A 1 -34.46 -21.22 -72.46
C MET A 1 -33.17 -20.62 -71.88
N PRO A 2 -33.20 -19.45 -71.22
CA PRO A 2 -31.98 -18.81 -70.71
C PRO A 2 -31.59 -19.38 -69.33
N GLN A 3 -30.38 -19.92 -69.24
CA GLN A 3 -29.75 -20.40 -68.00
C GLN A 3 -29.40 -19.21 -67.09
N LYS A 4 -29.93 -19.18 -65.86
CA LYS A 4 -29.54 -18.21 -64.81
C LYS A 4 -28.14 -18.56 -64.29
N LYS A 5 -27.19 -17.63 -64.40
CA LYS A 5 -25.85 -17.75 -63.80
C LYS A 5 -25.94 -17.71 -62.25
N PRO A 6 -25.09 -18.44 -61.51
CA PRO A 6 -25.06 -18.36 -60.05
C PRO A 6 -24.47 -17.02 -59.60
N LYS A 7 -25.13 -16.35 -58.65
CA LYS A 7 -24.57 -15.21 -57.92
C LYS A 7 -23.43 -15.71 -57.03
N LYS A 8 -22.19 -15.32 -57.35
CA LYS A 8 -21.05 -15.47 -56.43
C LYS A 8 -21.31 -14.63 -55.18
N GLU A 9 -21.47 -15.28 -54.03
CA GLU A 9 -21.34 -14.63 -52.73
C GLU A 9 -19.91 -14.10 -52.60
N LYS A 10 -19.79 -12.81 -52.23
CA LYS A 10 -18.49 -12.19 -51.96
C LYS A 10 -17.89 -12.84 -50.71
N PRO A 11 -16.63 -13.29 -50.74
CA PRO A 11 -15.98 -13.81 -49.54
C PRO A 11 -15.89 -12.67 -48.51
N LYS A 12 -16.39 -12.91 -47.29
CA LYS A 12 -16.21 -11.98 -46.17
C LYS A 12 -14.72 -11.87 -45.87
N ASN A 13 -14.24 -10.64 -45.85
CA ASN A 13 -12.84 -10.27 -45.95
C ASN A 13 -12.03 -10.79 -44.75
N SER A 14 -10.86 -11.40 -45.00
CA SER A 14 -9.92 -11.86 -43.96
C SER A 14 -9.44 -10.73 -43.03
N GLY A 15 -9.55 -9.47 -43.46
CA GLY A 15 -9.20 -8.29 -42.69
C GLY A 15 -10.06 -8.09 -41.43
N ASP A 16 -11.35 -8.38 -41.46
CA ASP A 16 -12.23 -8.23 -40.27
C ASP A 16 -11.90 -9.25 -39.18
N VAL A 17 -11.52 -10.47 -39.59
CA VAL A 17 -11.11 -11.53 -38.66
C VAL A 17 -9.77 -11.19 -37.99
N CYS A 18 -8.84 -10.60 -38.74
CA CYS A 18 -7.56 -10.13 -38.21
C CYS A 18 -7.72 -8.97 -37.22
N LEU A 19 -8.63 -8.03 -37.51
CA LEU A 19 -8.95 -6.93 -36.59
C LEU A 19 -9.60 -7.44 -35.30
N TYR A 20 -10.53 -8.40 -35.38
CA TYR A 20 -11.15 -9.00 -34.20
C TYR A 20 -10.14 -9.75 -33.31
N HIS A 21 -9.19 -10.47 -33.92
CA HIS A 21 -8.11 -11.12 -33.17
C HIS A 21 -7.26 -10.09 -32.44
N THR A 22 -6.83 -9.05 -33.15
CA THR A 22 -5.99 -7.98 -32.60
C THR A 22 -6.68 -7.21 -31.48
N THR A 23 -7.99 -6.95 -31.61
CA THR A 23 -8.75 -6.27 -30.55
C THR A 23 -8.98 -7.17 -29.34
N LEU A 24 -9.20 -8.47 -29.54
CA LEU A 24 -9.34 -9.43 -28.46
C LEU A 24 -8.02 -9.61 -27.69
N GLU A 25 -6.88 -9.66 -28.38
CA GLU A 25 -5.55 -9.69 -27.75
C GLU A 25 -5.33 -8.45 -26.86
N LYS A 26 -5.61 -7.26 -27.38
CA LYS A 26 -5.51 -6.01 -26.62
C LYS A 26 -6.46 -5.98 -25.42
N TYR A 27 -7.66 -6.53 -25.56
CA TYR A 27 -8.61 -6.62 -24.45
C TYR A 27 -8.11 -7.56 -23.35
N ILE A 28 -7.55 -8.71 -23.71
CA ILE A 28 -6.97 -9.66 -22.76
C ILE A 28 -5.78 -9.02 -22.02
N GLU A 29 -4.91 -8.31 -22.75
CA GLU A 29 -3.77 -7.59 -22.16
C GLU A 29 -4.22 -6.50 -21.18
N LEU A 30 -5.22 -5.70 -21.57
CA LEU A 30 -5.80 -4.68 -20.69
C LEU A 30 -6.43 -5.29 -19.44
N LYS A 31 -7.08 -6.46 -19.56
CA LYS A 31 -7.63 -7.19 -18.42
C LYS A 31 -6.55 -7.73 -17.48
N LYS A 32 -5.45 -8.26 -18.02
CA LYS A 32 -4.30 -8.67 -17.19
C LYS A 32 -3.73 -7.48 -16.41
N ARG A 33 -3.49 -6.37 -17.10
CA ARG A 33 -2.98 -5.15 -16.46
C ARG A 33 -3.90 -4.62 -15.36
N GLN A 34 -5.23 -4.64 -15.57
CA GLN A 34 -6.19 -4.25 -14.53
C GLN A 34 -6.03 -5.09 -13.27
N VAL A 35 -5.89 -6.42 -13.43
CA VAL A 35 -5.71 -7.34 -12.31
C VAL A 35 -4.37 -7.08 -11.60
N ASP A 36 -3.29 -6.84 -12.34
CA ASP A 36 -1.97 -6.56 -11.77
C ASP A 36 -1.93 -5.22 -11.01
N ASP A 37 -2.54 -4.17 -11.57
CA ASP A 37 -2.65 -2.84 -10.97
C ASP A 37 -3.51 -2.91 -9.68
N GLU A 38 -4.64 -3.64 -9.71
CA GLU A 38 -5.50 -3.87 -8.54
C GLU A 38 -4.79 -4.68 -7.45
N ALA A 39 -4.08 -5.75 -7.82
CA ALA A 39 -3.29 -6.55 -6.89
C ALA A 39 -2.19 -5.73 -6.21
N THR A 40 -1.52 -4.85 -6.96
CA THR A 40 -0.50 -3.95 -6.44
C THR A 40 -1.09 -2.92 -5.47
N TYR A 41 -2.23 -2.32 -5.83
CA TYR A 41 -2.93 -1.38 -4.95
C TYR A 41 -3.34 -2.05 -3.63
N LEU A 42 -3.94 -3.23 -3.69
CA LEU A 42 -4.35 -4.00 -2.51
C LEU A 42 -3.17 -4.43 -1.64
N ALA A 43 -2.02 -4.76 -2.25
CA ALA A 43 -0.81 -5.09 -1.50
C ALA A 43 -0.27 -3.87 -0.74
N ASN A 44 -0.27 -2.69 -1.37
CA ASN A 44 0.16 -1.44 -0.74
C ASN A 44 -0.79 -1.02 0.39
N GLU A 45 -2.11 -1.09 0.19
CA GLU A 45 -3.09 -0.77 1.22
C GLU A 45 -2.98 -1.69 2.44
N LYS A 46 -2.74 -2.99 2.22
CA LYS A 46 -2.45 -3.95 3.30
C LYS A 46 -1.14 -3.67 4.01
N ALA A 47 -0.09 -3.30 3.27
CA ALA A 47 1.19 -2.92 3.87
C ALA A 47 1.04 -1.68 4.76
N ASP A 48 0.30 -0.66 4.31
CA ASP A 48 0.04 0.54 5.08
C ASP A 48 -0.81 0.25 6.33
N ALA A 49 -1.84 -0.60 6.20
CA ALA A 49 -2.63 -1.06 7.35
C ALA A 49 -1.78 -1.84 8.38
N THR A 50 -0.80 -2.61 7.91
CA THR A 50 0.12 -3.37 8.78
C THR A 50 1.10 -2.43 9.49
N LYS A 51 1.65 -1.43 8.79
CA LYS A 51 2.51 -0.38 9.39
C LYS A 51 1.77 0.45 10.44
N LEU A 52 0.49 0.76 10.20
CA LEU A 52 -0.35 1.45 11.19
C LEU A 52 -0.51 0.67 12.50
N HIS A 53 -0.54 -0.66 12.42
CA HIS A 53 -0.57 -1.52 13.61
C HIS A 53 0.80 -1.57 14.30
N GLU A 54 1.88 -1.68 13.52
CA GLU A 54 3.26 -1.74 14.01
C GLU A 54 3.64 -0.51 14.84
N PHE A 55 3.24 0.69 14.38
CA PHE A 55 3.47 1.95 15.07
C PHE A 55 2.24 2.47 15.82
N SER A 56 1.42 1.55 16.36
CA SER A 56 0.23 1.91 17.13
C SER A 56 0.59 2.63 18.44
N ILE A 57 -0.33 3.47 18.93
CA ILE A 57 -0.19 4.13 20.24
C ILE A 57 -0.01 3.09 21.36
N THR A 58 -0.78 2.00 21.32
CA THR A 58 -0.70 0.91 22.29
C THR A 58 0.71 0.31 22.35
N LYS A 59 1.32 0.05 21.19
CA LYS A 59 2.70 -0.44 21.11
C LYS A 59 3.70 0.56 21.70
N CYS A 60 3.54 1.85 21.40
CA CYS A 60 4.38 2.90 21.98
C CYS A 60 4.27 2.92 23.52
N MET A 61 3.06 2.80 24.07
CA MET A 61 2.84 2.72 25.52
C MET A 61 3.48 1.48 26.14
N ASP A 62 3.39 0.32 25.51
CA ASP A 62 3.99 -0.92 25.99
C ASP A 62 5.52 -0.85 26.03
N VAL A 63 6.14 -0.25 25.00
CA VAL A 63 7.59 0.00 24.95
C VAL A 63 7.99 1.00 26.02
N LEU A 64 7.31 2.13 26.11
CA LEU A 64 7.56 3.19 27.09
C LEU A 64 7.43 2.69 28.54
N LYS A 65 6.47 1.79 28.81
CA LYS A 65 6.29 1.20 30.15
C LYS A 65 7.53 0.43 30.61
N LYS A 66 8.24 -0.22 29.69
CA LYS A 66 9.45 -1.02 29.94
C LYS A 66 10.73 -0.18 30.01
N MET A 67 10.67 1.11 29.71
CA MET A 67 11.81 2.01 29.88
C MET A 67 11.89 2.45 31.35
N GLU A 68 12.95 2.03 32.04
CA GLU A 68 13.17 2.32 33.47
C GLU A 68 13.67 3.76 33.68
N ASP A 69 14.49 4.27 32.76
CA ASP A 69 15.10 5.61 32.82
C ASP A 69 14.16 6.76 32.45
N VAL A 70 12.87 6.47 32.26
CA VAL A 70 11.82 7.47 31.98
C VAL A 70 10.94 7.61 33.22
N SER A 71 10.91 8.81 33.80
CA SER A 71 10.10 9.13 34.96
C SER A 71 8.60 9.07 34.66
N HIS A 72 7.77 8.92 35.69
CA HIS A 72 6.31 8.88 35.52
C HIS A 72 5.75 10.16 34.85
N ILE A 73 6.33 11.32 35.16
CA ILE A 73 5.93 12.60 34.56
C ILE A 73 6.27 12.62 33.06
N GLU A 74 7.47 12.17 32.68
CA GLU A 74 7.85 12.05 31.27
C GLU A 74 6.94 11.06 30.52
N LYS A 75 6.57 9.94 31.16
CA LYS A 75 5.63 8.97 30.56
C LYS A 75 4.28 9.60 30.24
N ILE A 76 3.74 10.44 31.13
CA ILE A 76 2.49 11.17 30.90
C ILE A 76 2.64 12.17 29.74
N LYS A 77 3.74 12.93 29.70
CA LYS A 77 4.02 13.88 28.62
C LYS A 77 4.16 13.19 27.26
N ALA A 78 4.69 11.97 27.22
CA ALA A 78 4.87 11.18 25.99
C ALA A 78 3.56 10.88 25.28
N PHE A 79 2.43 10.83 26.01
CA PHE A 79 1.12 10.61 25.40
C PHE A 79 0.73 11.71 24.42
N ASN A 80 1.21 12.94 24.61
CA ASN A 80 1.01 14.01 23.63
C ASN A 80 1.89 13.83 22.39
N VAL A 81 3.12 13.35 22.57
CA VAL A 81 4.06 13.06 21.46
C VAL A 81 3.49 11.95 20.56
N PHE A 82 2.91 10.90 21.14
CA PHE A 82 2.36 9.76 20.41
C PHE A 82 1.05 10.02 19.66
N LYS A 83 0.43 11.21 19.80
CA LYS A 83 -0.74 11.57 18.98
C LYS A 83 -0.37 11.67 17.49
N ASP A 84 0.85 12.10 17.20
CA ASP A 84 1.38 12.19 15.85
C ASP A 84 1.89 10.82 15.36
N ALA A 85 1.60 10.49 14.10
CA ALA A 85 1.95 9.19 13.53
C ALA A 85 3.45 9.03 13.25
N ALA A 86 4.09 10.08 12.74
CA ALA A 86 5.52 10.06 12.46
C ALA A 86 6.32 9.94 13.77
N ASN A 87 5.88 10.62 14.83
CA ASN A 87 6.48 10.51 16.15
C ASN A 87 6.44 9.08 16.71
N ARG A 88 5.35 8.34 16.46
CA ARG A 88 5.27 6.92 16.89
C ARG A 88 6.26 6.05 16.13
N GLU A 89 6.36 6.23 14.82
CA GLU A 89 7.30 5.51 13.98
C GLU A 89 8.75 5.80 14.38
N ILE A 90 9.11 7.07 14.59
CA ILE A 90 10.44 7.46 15.06
C ILE A 90 10.74 6.83 16.42
N PHE A 91 9.80 6.90 17.37
CA PHE A 91 9.99 6.34 18.71
C PHE A 91 10.21 4.82 18.68
N ILE A 92 9.38 4.07 17.95
CA ILE A 92 9.48 2.61 17.88
C ILE A 92 10.78 2.19 17.20
N ASN A 93 11.11 2.78 16.04
CA ASN A 93 12.36 2.46 15.35
C ASN A 93 13.59 2.80 16.18
N ALA A 94 13.60 3.95 16.87
CA ALA A 94 14.68 4.30 17.78
C ALA A 94 14.76 3.31 18.95
N ALA A 95 13.64 2.92 19.54
CA ALA A 95 13.62 2.01 20.69
C ALA A 95 13.99 0.56 20.35
N ASP A 96 13.76 0.13 19.11
CA ASP A 96 14.16 -1.19 18.61
C ASP A 96 15.68 -1.26 18.34
N ASP A 97 16.32 -0.14 17.95
CA ASP A 97 17.77 -0.05 17.76
C ASP A 97 18.50 0.21 19.10
N ASP A 98 18.17 1.33 19.77
CA ASP A 98 18.75 1.74 21.04
C ASP A 98 17.74 2.52 21.91
N LYS A 99 17.44 1.96 23.08
CA LYS A 99 16.50 2.57 24.03
C LYS A 99 16.98 3.93 24.53
N ASP A 100 18.28 4.14 24.71
CA ASP A 100 18.80 5.41 25.22
C ASP A 100 18.58 6.53 24.21
N THR A 101 18.84 6.26 22.93
CA THR A 101 18.51 7.15 21.81
C THR A 101 17.03 7.50 21.78
N ALA A 102 16.14 6.52 21.97
CA ALA A 102 14.70 6.76 22.02
C ALA A 102 14.31 7.67 23.21
N VAL A 103 14.91 7.47 24.38
CA VAL A 103 14.68 8.30 25.57
C VAL A 103 15.19 9.73 25.37
N MET A 104 16.38 9.90 24.81
CA MET A 104 16.94 11.22 24.49
C MET A 104 16.06 11.96 23.47
N TRP A 105 15.65 11.28 22.41
CA TRP A 105 14.73 11.85 21.44
C TRP A 105 13.40 12.22 22.08
N LEU A 106 12.80 11.34 22.89
CA LEU A 106 11.52 11.59 23.55
C LEU A 106 11.57 12.83 24.46
N ARG A 107 12.67 13.02 25.19
CA ARG A 107 12.91 14.23 26.00
C ARG A 107 13.02 15.49 25.15
N SER A 108 13.64 15.42 23.97
CA SER A 108 13.73 16.56 23.05
C SER A 108 12.36 17.05 22.58
N GLN A 109 11.37 16.15 22.45
CA GLN A 109 10.01 16.49 22.04
C GLN A 109 9.17 17.15 23.15
N MET A 110 9.63 17.08 24.41
CA MET A 110 8.91 17.60 25.58
C MET A 110 9.48 18.92 26.12
N SER A 111 10.61 19.36 25.57
CA SER A 111 11.19 20.66 25.90
C SER A 111 10.32 21.77 25.28
N PRO A 112 10.10 22.90 26.00
CA PRO A 112 9.44 24.07 25.42
C PRO A 112 10.21 24.66 24.24
#